data_AF-A0A8J8E1N2-F1
#
_entry.id   AF-A0A8J8E1N2-F1
#
_cell.length_a   1.000
_cell.length_b   1.000
_cell.length_c   1.000
_cell.angle_alpha   90.00
_cell.angle_beta   90.00
_cell.angle_gamma   90.00
#
_symmetry.space_group_name_H-M   'P 1'
#
loop_
_entity.id
_entity.type
_entity.pdbx_description
1 polymer ?
#
loop_
_entity_poly.entity_id
_entity_poly.type
_entity_poly.pdbx_seq_one_letter_code
_entity_poly.pdbx_strand_id
1 'polypeptide(L)'
;MIEGIYTFLDNLFGPMITSYHPIWVVTVSGIILGAFFTLINYVLVDQEKVKLLQKKSKEFQKKYKEAQASRDEKKLKKLQQEQMELMKLQSEVMKDTMFKVTLLTMPIFWIFFTWLRRWYFEVGIAKAPFDFFLFDWFHGLYHSGLPPSELGYIGWYIMTSMITGYILRKLLDMG
;
A
#
# COMPACT_ATOMS: atom_id res chain seq x y z
N MET A 1 25.77 5.44 8.26
CA MET A 1 24.61 5.97 7.50
C MET A 1 23.28 5.74 8.21
N ILE A 2 22.95 4.51 8.64
CA ILE A 2 21.66 4.22 9.31
C ILE A 2 21.51 4.97 10.65
N GLU A 3 22.59 5.09 11.43
CA GLU A 3 22.57 5.83 12.70
C GLU A 3 22.14 7.29 12.53
N GLY A 4 22.61 7.98 11.48
CA GLY A 4 22.20 9.35 11.19
C GLY A 4 20.71 9.47 10.82
N ILE A 5 20.17 8.46 10.12
CA ILE A 5 18.72 8.39 9.82
C ILE A 5 17.94 8.16 11.11
N TYR A 6 18.42 7.29 12.00
CA TYR A 6 17.76 7.03 13.29
C TYR A 6 17.80 8.27 14.17
N THR A 7 18.92 8.99 14.25
CA THR A 7 18.99 10.27 14.97
C THR A 7 18.05 11.32 14.38
N PHE A 8 17.93 11.38 13.05
CA PHE A 8 16.95 12.26 12.41
C PHE A 8 15.51 11.89 12.79
N LEU A 9 15.15 10.60 12.75
CA LEU A 9 13.84 10.10 13.15
C LEU A 9 13.59 10.33 14.65
N ASP A 10 14.59 10.12 15.50
CA ASP A 10 14.51 10.37 16.94
C ASP A 10 14.32 11.87 17.22
N ASN A 11 14.94 12.78 16.46
CA ASN A 11 14.71 14.21 16.62
C ASN A 11 13.32 14.64 16.10
N LEU A 12 12.87 14.06 15.00
CA LEU A 12 11.59 14.40 14.37
C LEU A 12 10.39 13.87 15.18
N PHE A 13 10.48 12.61 15.66
CA PHE A 13 9.38 11.90 16.32
C PHE A 13 9.60 11.69 17.82
N GLY A 14 10.81 11.80 18.37
CA GLY A 14 11.13 11.55 19.78
C GLY A 14 10.30 12.38 20.77
N PRO A 15 10.09 13.70 20.56
CA PRO A 15 9.18 14.48 21.41
C PRO A 15 7.76 13.91 21.39
N MET A 16 7.32 13.38 20.25
CA MET A 16 5.99 12.79 20.12
C MET A 16 5.91 11.41 20.80
N ILE A 17 6.93 10.57 20.64
CA ILE A 17 7.03 9.23 21.26
C ILE A 17 6.97 9.31 22.78
N THR A 18 7.65 10.28 23.38
CA THR A 18 7.76 10.44 24.83
C THR A 18 6.57 11.14 25.47
N SER A 19 5.87 12.01 24.72
CA SER A 19 4.81 12.88 25.27
C SER A 19 3.38 12.41 24.95
N TYR A 20 3.19 11.57 23.93
CA TYR A 20 1.85 11.17 23.47
C TYR A 20 1.63 9.66 23.51
N HIS A 21 0.35 9.27 23.57
CA HIS A 21 -0.05 7.87 23.48
C HIS A 21 0.44 7.25 22.15
N PRO A 22 0.94 6.00 22.15
CA PRO A 22 1.50 5.33 20.97
C PRO A 22 0.60 5.38 19.73
N ILE A 23 -0.72 5.32 19.92
CA ILE A 23 -1.72 5.42 18.84
C ILE A 23 -1.57 6.70 18.01
N TRP A 24 -1.33 7.85 18.64
CA TRP A 24 -1.18 9.11 17.93
C TRP A 24 0.13 9.16 17.16
N VAL A 25 1.20 8.67 17.77
CA VAL A 25 2.53 8.63 17.17
C VAL A 25 2.51 7.77 15.90
N VAL A 26 1.97 6.55 16.00
CA VAL A 26 1.90 5.62 14.86
C VAL A 26 0.92 6.12 13.79
N THR A 27 -0.21 6.75 14.17
CA THR A 27 -1.13 7.36 13.20
C THR A 27 -0.47 8.49 12.41
N VAL A 28 0.15 9.46 13.09
CA VAL A 28 0.78 10.61 12.42
C VAL A 28 1.92 10.14 11.51
N SER A 29 2.73 9.21 12.01
CA SER A 29 3.80 8.59 11.21
C SER A 29 3.24 7.86 9.98
N GLY A 30 2.14 7.12 10.15
CA GLY A 30 1.43 6.43 9.08
C GLY A 30 0.86 7.36 8.01
N ILE A 31 0.33 8.52 8.42
CA ILE A 31 -0.13 9.57 7.49
C ILE A 31 1.05 10.15 6.71
N ILE A 32 2.12 10.56 7.39
CA ILE A 32 3.29 11.16 6.74
C ILE A 32 3.92 10.19 5.73
N LEU A 33 4.13 8.94 6.12
CA LEU A 33 4.73 7.94 5.25
C LEU A 33 3.78 7.45 4.17
N GLY A 34 2.50 7.26 4.48
CA GLY A 34 1.48 6.96 3.49
C GLY A 34 1.41 8.04 2.42
N ALA A 35 1.49 9.30 2.82
CA ALA A 35 1.57 10.43 1.91
C ALA A 35 2.84 10.44 1.09
N PHE A 36 4.00 10.29 1.74
CA PHE A 36 5.30 10.23 1.08
C PHE A 36 5.36 9.11 0.02
N PHE A 37 4.95 7.90 0.36
CA PHE A 37 4.93 6.77 -0.58
C PHE A 37 3.91 6.95 -1.70
N THR A 38 2.75 7.57 -1.42
CA THR A 38 1.75 7.88 -2.44
C THR A 38 2.29 8.92 -3.43
N LEU A 39 2.98 9.95 -2.94
CA LEU A 39 3.61 10.97 -3.77
C LEU A 39 4.76 10.41 -4.60
N ILE A 40 5.60 9.54 -4.04
CA ILE A 40 6.63 8.82 -4.81
C ILE A 40 5.99 8.01 -5.93
N ASN A 41 4.92 7.28 -5.62
CA ASN A 41 4.19 6.50 -6.62
C ASN A 41 3.60 7.41 -7.72
N TYR A 42 3.07 8.58 -7.34
CA TYR A 42 2.53 9.55 -8.30
C TYR A 42 3.60 10.05 -9.28
N VAL A 43 4.77 10.43 -8.78
CA VAL A 43 5.85 11.00 -9.59
C VAL A 43 6.55 9.94 -10.45
N LEU A 44 6.71 8.71 -9.93
CA LEU A 44 7.46 7.66 -10.63
C LEU A 44 6.62 6.83 -11.61
N VAL A 45 5.30 6.78 -11.45
CA VAL A 45 4.40 6.00 -12.30
C VAL A 45 3.74 6.91 -13.32
N ASP A 46 3.74 6.47 -14.57
CA ASP A 46 3.03 7.13 -15.66
C ASP A 46 1.51 6.98 -15.49
N GLN A 47 0.88 8.04 -14.98
CA GLN A 47 -0.55 8.07 -14.70
C GLN A 47 -1.40 8.00 -15.98
N GLU A 48 -0.87 8.46 -17.13
CA GLU A 48 -1.57 8.38 -18.41
C GLU A 48 -1.68 6.93 -18.87
N LYS A 49 -0.60 6.14 -18.75
CA LYS A 49 -0.63 4.70 -19.03
C LYS A 49 -1.58 3.94 -18.11
N VAL A 50 -1.63 4.30 -16.83
CA VAL A 50 -2.58 3.72 -15.86
C VAL A 50 -4.02 4.02 -16.28
N LYS A 51 -4.35 5.28 -16.59
CA LYS A 51 -5.68 5.68 -17.06
C LYS A 51 -6.05 4.99 -18.38
N LEU A 52 -5.11 4.88 -19.32
CA LEU A 52 -5.30 4.16 -20.58
C LEU A 52 -5.61 2.67 -20.34
N LEU A 53 -4.85 2.02 -19.45
CA LEU A 53 -5.09 0.63 -19.06
C LEU A 53 -6.48 0.47 -18.45
N GLN A 54 -6.89 1.35 -17.53
CA GLN A 54 -8.23 1.31 -16.93
C GLN A 54 -9.32 1.46 -17.98
N LYS A 55 -9.16 2.41 -18.91
CA LYS A 55 -10.13 2.64 -20.01
C LYS A 55 -10.25 1.41 -20.91
N LYS A 56 -9.13 0.91 -21.45
CA LYS A 56 -9.14 -0.28 -22.31
C LYS A 56 -9.66 -1.51 -21.58
N SER A 57 -9.38 -1.66 -20.28
CA SER A 57 -9.91 -2.77 -19.47
C SER A 57 -11.43 -2.70 -19.32
N LYS A 58 -11.99 -1.50 -19.08
CA LYS A 58 -13.45 -1.30 -19.02
C LYS A 58 -14.12 -1.60 -20.37
N GLU A 59 -13.54 -1.10 -21.46
CA GLU A 59 -14.02 -1.36 -22.82
C GLU A 59 -13.98 -2.86 -23.16
N PHE A 60 -12.89 -3.54 -22.82
CA PHE A 60 -12.75 -4.97 -23.02
C PHE A 60 -13.75 -5.79 -22.21
N GLN A 61 -13.95 -5.47 -20.93
CA GLN A 61 -14.96 -6.14 -20.10
C GLN A 61 -16.37 -5.99 -20.70
N LYS A 62 -16.70 -4.82 -21.25
CA LYS A 62 -17.97 -4.58 -21.94
C LYS A 62 -18.11 -5.45 -23.19
N LYS A 63 -17.12 -5.39 -24.10
CA LYS A 63 -17.11 -6.21 -25.32
C LYS A 63 -17.15 -7.71 -25.02
N TYR A 64 -16.43 -8.15 -23.99
CA TYR A 64 -16.39 -9.54 -23.56
C TYR A 64 -17.76 -10.01 -23.07
N LYS A 65 -18.44 -9.23 -22.24
CA LYS A 65 -19.81 -9.53 -21.80
C LYS A 65 -20.79 -9.60 -22.98
N GLU A 66 -20.70 -8.67 -23.93
CA GLU A 66 -21.54 -8.65 -25.12
C GLU A 66 -21.28 -9.86 -26.05
N ALA A 67 -20.01 -10.22 -26.25
CA ALA A 67 -19.62 -11.38 -27.06
C ALA A 67 -20.02 -12.71 -26.41
N GLN A 68 -19.93 -12.81 -25.09
CA GLN A 68 -20.37 -13.97 -24.32
C GLN A 68 -21.89 -14.13 -24.37
N ALA A 69 -22.65 -13.02 -24.25
CA ALA A 69 -24.10 -13.01 -24.37
C ALA A 69 -24.59 -13.40 -25.77
N SER A 70 -23.85 -12.99 -26.82
CA SER A 70 -24.18 -13.30 -28.22
C SER A 70 -23.63 -14.65 -28.72
N ARG A 71 -22.87 -15.40 -27.89
CA ARG A 71 -22.21 -16.68 -28.25
C ARG A 71 -21.43 -16.63 -29.57
N ASP A 72 -20.88 -15.47 -29.91
CA ASP A 72 -20.19 -15.25 -31.17
C ASP A 72 -18.71 -15.69 -31.04
N GLU A 73 -18.44 -16.93 -31.43
CA GLU A 73 -17.09 -17.54 -31.35
C GLU A 73 -16.03 -16.74 -32.14
N LYS A 74 -16.42 -16.07 -33.24
CA LYS A 74 -15.49 -15.25 -34.03
C LYS A 74 -15.11 -13.98 -33.27
N LYS A 75 -16.07 -13.34 -32.59
CA LYS A 75 -15.78 -12.19 -31.71
C LYS A 75 -14.95 -12.59 -30.51
N LEU A 76 -15.23 -13.75 -29.90
CA LEU A 76 -14.44 -14.26 -28.77
C LEU A 76 -12.97 -14.52 -29.16
N LYS A 77 -12.69 -15.06 -30.36
CA LYS A 77 -11.32 -15.21 -30.87
C LYS A 77 -10.61 -13.88 -31.11
N LYS A 78 -11.31 -12.85 -31.61
CA LYS A 78 -10.75 -11.50 -31.74
C LYS A 78 -10.45 -10.88 -30.37
N LEU A 79 -11.32 -11.11 -29.39
CA LEU A 79 -11.12 -10.64 -28.01
C LEU A 79 -9.92 -11.31 -27.33
N GLN A 80 -9.56 -12.54 -27.67
CA GLN A 80 -8.31 -13.14 -27.15
C GLN A 80 -7.06 -12.35 -27.58
N GLN A 81 -7.05 -11.78 -28.79
CA GLN A 81 -5.95 -10.92 -29.23
C GLN A 81 -5.93 -9.59 -28.46
N GLU A 82 -7.09 -8.94 -28.28
CA GLU A 82 -7.21 -7.74 -27.45
C GLU A 82 -6.80 -8.00 -25.98
N GLN A 83 -7.12 -9.19 -25.45
CA GLN A 83 -6.70 -9.61 -24.11
C GLN A 83 -5.17 -9.69 -24.00
N MET A 84 -4.48 -10.25 -24.98
CA MET A 84 -3.02 -10.31 -24.98
C MET A 84 -2.39 -8.91 -25.04
N GLU A 85 -2.96 -8.00 -25.82
CA GLU A 85 -2.50 -6.60 -25.86
C GLU A 85 -2.71 -5.89 -24.51
N LEU A 86 -3.86 -6.11 -23.86
CA LEU A 86 -4.14 -5.61 -22.51
C LEU A 86 -3.16 -6.17 -21.49
N MET A 87 -2.85 -7.47 -21.54
CA MET A 87 -1.87 -8.09 -20.66
C MET A 87 -0.48 -7.50 -20.84
N LYS A 88 -0.07 -7.16 -22.07
CA LYS A 88 1.21 -6.48 -22.34
C LYS A 88 1.23 -5.09 -21.71
N LEU A 89 0.18 -4.29 -21.92
CA LEU A 89 0.06 -2.96 -21.32
C LEU A 89 0.03 -3.03 -19.79
N GLN A 90 -0.72 -3.98 -19.23
CA GLN A 90 -0.75 -4.25 -17.79
C GLN A 90 0.64 -4.61 -17.27
N SER A 91 1.38 -5.45 -17.99
CA SER A 91 2.73 -5.85 -17.62
C SER A 91 3.70 -4.66 -17.64
N GLU A 92 3.56 -3.75 -18.59
CA GLU A 92 4.37 -2.53 -18.67
C GLU A 92 4.09 -1.59 -17.48
N VAL A 93 2.81 -1.31 -17.20
CA VAL A 93 2.39 -0.52 -16.04
C VAL A 93 2.83 -1.18 -14.73
N MET A 94 2.74 -2.51 -14.65
CA MET A 94 3.19 -3.27 -13.48
C MET A 94 4.70 -3.21 -13.32
N LYS A 95 5.50 -3.30 -14.39
CA LYS A 95 6.95 -3.14 -14.32
C LYS A 95 7.32 -1.75 -13.80
N ASP A 96 6.68 -0.71 -14.32
CA ASP A 96 6.92 0.65 -13.84
C ASP A 96 6.54 0.81 -12.36
N THR A 97 5.37 0.28 -11.97
CA THR A 97 4.87 0.41 -10.60
C THR A 97 5.64 -0.48 -9.62
N MET A 98 5.73 -1.79 -9.86
CA MET A 98 6.40 -2.71 -8.95
C MET A 98 7.91 -2.55 -8.97
N PHE A 99 8.58 -2.39 -10.11
CA PHE A 99 10.03 -2.38 -10.08
C PHE A 99 10.58 -1.04 -9.56
N LYS A 100 10.13 0.08 -10.14
CA LYS A 100 10.70 1.39 -9.78
C LYS A 100 10.28 1.83 -8.39
N VAL A 101 8.99 1.70 -8.07
CA VAL A 101 8.47 2.17 -6.78
C VAL A 101 8.92 1.23 -5.66
N THR A 102 8.70 -0.08 -5.78
CA THR A 102 9.08 -1.02 -4.70
C THR A 102 10.58 -1.01 -4.44
N LEU A 103 11.44 -0.94 -5.47
CA LEU A 103 12.89 -0.89 -5.25
C LEU A 103 13.31 0.35 -4.45
N LEU A 104 12.64 1.49 -4.65
CA LEU A 104 12.91 2.71 -3.91
C LEU A 104 12.26 2.71 -2.52
N THR A 105 11.03 2.24 -2.39
CA THR A 105 10.27 2.31 -1.14
C THR A 105 10.62 1.20 -0.16
N MET A 106 11.07 0.03 -0.62
CA MET A 106 11.40 -1.10 0.25
C MET A 106 12.53 -0.80 1.26
N PRO A 107 13.68 -0.21 0.87
CA PRO A 107 14.72 0.14 1.84
C PRO A 107 14.22 1.17 2.87
N ILE A 108 13.43 2.16 2.42
CA ILE A 108 12.87 3.19 3.29
C ILE A 108 11.89 2.56 4.29
N PHE A 109 11.03 1.67 3.80
CA PHE A 109 10.10 0.90 4.61
C PHE A 109 10.86 0.08 5.66
N TRP A 110 11.87 -0.70 5.26
CA TRP A 110 12.65 -1.51 6.20
C TRP A 110 13.30 -0.66 7.28
N ILE A 111 14.01 0.42 6.92
CA ILE A 111 14.69 1.31 7.87
C ILE A 111 13.71 1.92 8.86
N PHE A 112 12.55 2.37 8.37
CA PHE A 112 11.53 2.99 9.21
C PHE A 112 10.91 1.96 10.18
N PHE A 113 10.57 0.76 9.70
CA PHE A 113 9.96 -0.27 10.54
C PHE A 113 10.94 -0.85 11.56
N THR A 114 12.22 -1.01 11.21
CA THR A 114 13.24 -1.44 12.18
C THR A 114 13.46 -0.38 13.25
N TRP A 115 13.37 0.90 12.90
CA TRP A 115 13.42 1.99 13.87
C TRP A 115 12.17 1.98 14.77
N LEU A 116 10.96 1.87 14.21
CA LEU A 116 9.71 1.88 14.95
C LEU A 116 9.59 0.68 15.91
N ARG A 117 10.14 -0.48 15.51
CA ARG A 117 10.27 -1.67 16.36
C ARG A 117 11.03 -1.38 17.66
N ARG A 118 12.03 -0.50 17.66
CA ARG A 118 12.81 -0.19 18.88
C ARG A 118 11.94 0.43 19.98
N TRP A 119 10.84 1.08 19.61
CA TRP A 119 9.97 1.82 20.52
C TRP A 119 8.67 1.09 20.85
N TYR A 120 8.11 0.34 19.89
CA TYR A 120 6.76 -0.22 20.01
C TYR A 120 6.70 -1.75 19.81
N PHE A 121 7.82 -2.46 19.96
CA PHE A 121 7.78 -3.93 19.97
C PHE A 121 6.92 -4.43 21.13
N GLU A 122 5.97 -5.33 20.84
CA GLU A 122 5.00 -5.88 21.81
C GLU A 122 4.12 -4.83 22.52
N VAL A 123 3.94 -3.66 21.89
CA VAL A 123 2.99 -2.64 22.38
C VAL A 123 1.71 -2.72 21.56
N GLY A 124 0.59 -3.03 22.22
CA GLY A 124 -0.75 -2.95 21.64
C GLY A 124 -1.14 -1.50 21.36
N ILE A 125 -1.22 -1.12 20.08
CA ILE A 125 -1.52 0.24 19.64
C ILE A 125 -3.03 0.50 19.63
N ALA A 126 -3.81 -0.49 19.19
CA ALA A 126 -5.26 -0.47 19.24
C ALA A 126 -5.76 -1.76 19.87
N LYS A 127 -6.84 -1.67 20.65
CA LYS A 127 -7.47 -2.84 21.30
C LYS A 127 -8.88 -3.02 20.75
N ALA A 128 -9.22 -4.25 20.40
CA ALA A 128 -10.55 -4.64 19.97
C ALA A 128 -11.28 -5.40 21.10
N PRO A 129 -12.61 -5.31 21.17
CA PRO A 129 -13.39 -6.05 22.17
C PRO A 129 -13.57 -7.55 21.82
N PHE A 130 -12.97 -8.02 20.74
CA PHE A 130 -13.02 -9.40 20.27
C PHE A 130 -11.66 -9.79 19.65
N ASP A 131 -11.38 -11.08 19.62
CA ASP A 131 -10.21 -11.61 18.91
C ASP A 131 -10.43 -11.53 17.41
N PHE A 132 -9.41 -11.04 16.69
CA PHE A 132 -9.49 -10.90 15.25
C PHE A 132 -8.31 -11.59 14.57
N PHE A 133 -8.60 -12.58 13.73
CA PHE A 133 -7.60 -13.41 13.06
C PHE A 133 -6.57 -12.58 12.28
N LEU A 134 -6.96 -11.41 11.77
CA LEU A 134 -6.06 -10.55 11.01
C LEU A 134 -5.00 -9.90 11.89
N PHE A 135 -5.30 -9.61 13.16
CA PHE A 135 -4.32 -9.06 14.10
C PHE A 135 -3.24 -10.10 14.38
N ASP A 136 -3.66 -11.35 14.62
CA ASP A 136 -2.75 -12.49 14.77
C ASP A 136 -1.89 -12.73 13.52
N TRP A 137 -2.48 -12.63 12.32
CA TRP A 137 -1.74 -12.69 11.06
C TRP A 137 -0.66 -11.59 10.97
N PHE A 138 -0.99 -10.35 11.35
CA PHE A 138 -0.02 -9.26 11.39
C PHE A 138 1.10 -9.54 12.40
N HIS A 139 0.79 -10.11 13.57
CA HIS A 139 1.78 -10.47 14.58
C HIS A 139 2.77 -11.53 14.07
N GLY A 140 2.28 -12.49 13.28
CA GLY A 140 3.11 -13.50 12.63
C GLY A 140 4.17 -12.91 11.69
N LEU A 141 3.90 -11.77 11.04
CA LEU A 141 4.86 -11.14 10.11
C LEU A 141 6.16 -10.67 10.78
N TYR A 142 6.11 -10.36 12.08
CA TYR A 142 7.26 -9.84 12.83
C TYR A 142 7.49 -10.55 14.17
N HIS A 143 6.87 -11.73 14.34
CA HIS A 143 7.00 -12.60 15.52
C HIS A 143 6.67 -11.88 16.85
N SER A 144 5.53 -11.19 16.91
CA SER A 144 5.06 -10.52 18.14
C SER A 144 4.36 -11.49 19.08
N GLY A 145 4.58 -11.36 20.39
CA GLY A 145 3.80 -12.05 21.43
C GLY A 145 2.46 -11.39 21.80
N LEU A 146 1.94 -10.48 20.97
CA LEU A 146 0.70 -9.74 21.27
C LEU A 146 -0.54 -10.63 21.10
N PRO A 147 -1.55 -10.49 21.97
CA PRO A 147 -2.79 -11.27 21.85
C PRO A 147 -3.59 -10.86 20.60
N PRO A 148 -4.42 -11.76 20.01
CA PRO A 148 -5.22 -11.47 18.81
C PRO A 148 -6.26 -10.35 18.93
N SER A 149 -6.51 -9.84 20.14
CA SER A 149 -7.39 -8.71 20.42
C SER A 149 -6.66 -7.35 20.42
N GLU A 150 -5.33 -7.35 20.36
CA GLU A 150 -4.53 -6.12 20.29
C GLU A 150 -3.86 -6.03 18.92
N LEU A 151 -3.83 -4.83 18.33
CA LEU A 151 -3.16 -4.58 17.07
C LEU A 151 -1.85 -3.83 17.33
N GLY A 152 -0.73 -4.46 16.97
CA GLY A 152 0.57 -3.81 17.05
C GLY A 152 0.79 -2.69 16.01
N TYR A 153 1.96 -2.05 16.11
CA TYR A 153 2.31 -0.88 15.30
C TYR A 153 2.29 -1.11 13.79
N ILE A 154 2.65 -2.32 13.32
CA ILE A 154 2.64 -2.65 11.88
C ILE A 154 1.23 -2.62 11.32
N GLY A 155 0.30 -3.32 11.98
CA GLY A 155 -1.08 -3.39 11.52
C GLY A 155 -1.75 -2.02 11.57
N TRP A 156 -1.53 -1.26 12.64
CA TRP A 156 -2.07 0.10 12.77
C TRP A 156 -1.52 1.06 11.70
N TYR A 157 -0.22 0.99 11.41
CA TYR A 157 0.39 1.72 10.31
C TYR A 157 -0.24 1.37 8.95
N ILE A 158 -0.45 0.08 8.66
CA ILE A 158 -1.02 -0.34 7.38
C ILE A 158 -2.44 0.23 7.22
N MET A 159 -3.27 0.18 8.27
CA MET A 159 -4.61 0.76 8.20
C MET A 159 -4.60 2.27 7.95
N THR A 160 -3.79 3.01 8.71
CA THR A 160 -3.71 4.48 8.59
C THR A 160 -3.11 4.91 7.25
N SER A 161 -2.09 4.21 6.75
CA SER A 161 -1.49 4.48 5.44
C SER A 161 -2.42 4.12 4.27
N MET A 162 -3.23 3.06 4.38
CA MET A 162 -4.25 2.72 3.38
C MET A 162 -5.31 3.82 3.27
N ILE A 163 -5.82 4.33 4.40
CA ILE A 163 -6.80 5.43 4.42
C ILE A 163 -6.17 6.70 3.81
N THR A 164 -4.96 7.03 4.24
CA THR A 164 -4.24 8.21 3.73
C THR A 164 -3.99 8.10 2.22
N GLY A 165 -3.52 6.94 1.76
CA GLY A 165 -3.29 6.67 0.35
C GLY A 165 -4.56 6.74 -0.49
N TYR A 166 -5.69 6.22 0.03
CA TYR A 166 -6.98 6.34 -0.63
C TYR A 166 -7.39 7.80 -0.83
N ILE A 167 -7.29 8.62 0.23
CA ILE A 167 -7.62 10.05 0.17
C ILE A 167 -6.73 10.77 -0.83
N LEU A 168 -5.41 10.56 -0.77
CA LEU A 168 -4.45 11.25 -1.62
C LEU A 168 -4.56 10.86 -3.10
N ARG A 169 -4.77 9.57 -3.40
CA ARG A 169 -4.98 9.11 -4.78
C ARG A 169 -6.20 9.78 -5.41
N LYS A 170 -7.27 9.97 -4.62
CA LYS A 170 -8.47 10.70 -5.05
C LYS A 170 -8.19 12.19 -5.28
N LEU A 171 -7.38 12.83 -4.42
CA LEU A 171 -6.99 14.24 -4.57
C LEU A 171 -6.09 14.49 -5.77
N LEU A 172 -5.19 13.54 -6.09
CA LEU A 172 -4.24 13.63 -7.19
C LEU A 172 -4.78 13.11 -8.53
N ASP A 173 -6.06 12.75 -8.58
CA ASP A 173 -6.72 12.16 -9.76
C ASP A 173 -5.91 10.99 -10.36
N MET A 174 -5.42 10.10 -9.50
CA MET A 174 -4.62 8.92 -9.87
C MET A 174 -5.45 7.77 -10.45
N GLY A 175 -6.76 7.98 -10.64
CA GLY A 175 -7.73 6.98 -11.09
C GLY A 175 -8.38 6.22 -9.95
#